data_AF-A0A943GC44-F1
#
_entry.id   AF-A0A943GC44-F1
#
_cell.length_a   1.000
_cell.length_b   1.000
_cell.length_c   1.000
_cell.angle_alpha   90.00
_cell.angle_beta   90.00
_cell.angle_gamma   90.00
#
_symmetry.space_group_name_H-M   'P 1'
#
loop_
_entity.id
_entity.type
_entity.pdbx_description
1 polymer ?
#
loop_
_entity_poly.entity_id
_entity_poly.type
_entity_poly.pdbx_seq_one_letter_code
_entity_poly.pdbx_strand_id
1 'polypeptide(L)'
;MDLKRLMHNVSYSDDYDLYASLNKKIYDISRVKKLLLDHDIYIIIGEGVIKIETIEKLEKTLDFTTLKSDFIPVRNEDELKALQNILSESQVQIELNNEDADKKIKDEIARHTTNKEEQEKIFQIVKESEGLGVSDLKKNMTKVYEIIRVQGAVTEIFQANSKLKVNKNTFVAKRDYQNNSNINLNSTNTEV
;
A
#
# COMPACT_ATOMS: atom_id res chain seq x y z
N MET A 1 8.83 -18.39 5.97
CA MET A 1 9.96 -19.00 6.72
C MET A 1 9.45 -19.82 7.88
N ASP A 2 9.88 -21.07 8.05
CA ASP A 2 9.64 -21.79 9.29
C ASP A 2 10.54 -21.18 10.39
N LEU A 3 9.97 -20.78 11.52
CA LEU A 3 10.68 -20.16 12.64
C LEU A 3 11.87 -21.03 13.10
N LYS A 4 11.73 -22.36 12.96
CA LYS A 4 12.81 -23.32 13.24
C LYS A 4 14.02 -23.15 12.33
N ARG A 5 13.79 -22.83 11.05
CA ARG A 5 14.87 -22.60 10.07
C ARG A 5 15.58 -21.28 10.35
N LEU A 6 14.85 -20.26 10.82
CA LEU A 6 15.43 -19.00 11.28
C LEU A 6 16.36 -19.23 12.48
N MET A 7 15.86 -19.90 13.51
CA MET A 7 16.66 -20.20 14.72
C MET A 7 17.87 -21.08 14.41
N HIS A 8 17.72 -22.06 13.51
CA HIS A 8 18.83 -22.88 13.03
C HIS A 8 19.89 -22.00 12.35
N ASN A 9 19.51 -21.12 11.41
CA ASN A 9 20.49 -20.31 10.70
C ASN A 9 21.16 -19.26 11.62
N VAL A 10 20.44 -18.68 12.59
CA VAL A 10 21.03 -17.77 13.58
C VAL A 10 21.95 -18.51 14.55
N SER A 11 21.76 -19.81 14.80
CA SER A 11 22.68 -20.58 15.64
C SER A 11 24.08 -20.77 15.02
N TYR A 12 24.20 -20.58 13.70
CA TYR A 12 25.47 -20.59 12.97
C TYR A 12 26.02 -19.18 12.71
N SER A 13 25.33 -18.12 13.14
CA SER A 13 25.90 -16.77 13.10
C SER A 13 26.71 -16.53 14.38
N ASP A 14 27.75 -15.70 14.28
CA ASP A 14 28.58 -15.30 15.42
C ASP A 14 27.81 -14.37 16.41
N ASP A 15 26.53 -14.08 16.17
CA ASP A 15 25.72 -13.12 16.92
C ASP A 15 24.87 -13.82 17.99
N TYR A 16 25.54 -14.19 19.09
CA TYR A 16 24.93 -14.89 20.22
C TYR A 16 23.79 -14.10 20.87
N ASP A 17 23.87 -12.76 20.89
CA ASP A 17 22.85 -11.91 21.49
C ASP A 17 21.52 -11.99 20.73
N LEU A 18 21.59 -12.00 19.40
CA LEU A 18 20.41 -12.18 18.55
C LEU A 18 19.83 -13.58 18.74
N TYR A 19 20.67 -14.62 18.75
CA TYR A 19 20.23 -15.98 19.03
C TYR A 19 19.51 -16.09 20.38
N ALA A 20 20.09 -15.53 21.44
CA ALA A 20 19.52 -15.53 22.78
C ALA A 20 18.17 -14.78 22.83
N SER A 21 18.07 -13.63 22.14
CA SER A 21 16.85 -12.82 22.08
C SER A 21 15.71 -13.57 21.39
N LEU A 22 15.99 -14.29 20.30
CA LEU A 22 14.99 -15.08 19.58
C LEU A 22 14.47 -16.29 20.38
N ASN A 23 15.24 -16.77 21.36
CA ASN A 23 14.85 -17.89 22.23
C ASN A 23 14.06 -17.46 23.48
N LYS A 24 14.09 -16.17 23.83
CA LYS A 24 13.40 -15.64 25.01
C LYS A 24 11.94 -15.37 24.71
N LYS A 25 11.17 -15.09 25.77
CA LYS A 25 9.75 -14.76 25.65
C LYS A 25 9.58 -13.25 25.68
N ILE A 26 8.69 -12.75 24.83
CA ILE A 26 8.29 -11.34 24.84
C ILE A 26 7.59 -10.96 26.14
N TYR A 27 7.86 -9.75 26.60
CA TYR A 27 7.15 -9.14 27.72
C TYR A 27 5.68 -8.94 27.36
N ASP A 28 4.79 -9.42 28.24
CA ASP A 28 3.32 -9.33 28.11
C ASP A 28 2.80 -9.52 26.68
N ILE A 29 2.89 -10.76 26.19
CA ILE A 29 2.44 -11.14 24.85
C ILE A 29 1.00 -10.70 24.54
N SER A 30 0.12 -10.64 25.55
CA SER A 30 -1.27 -10.22 25.38
C SER A 30 -1.37 -8.74 25.04
N ARG A 31 -0.60 -7.89 25.72
CA ARG A 31 -0.54 -6.45 25.41
C ARG A 31 0.15 -6.18 24.09
N VAL A 32 1.24 -6.88 23.80
CA VAL A 32 1.92 -6.72 22.51
C VAL A 32 1.00 -7.12 21.36
N LYS A 33 0.33 -8.27 21.44
CA LYS A 33 -0.64 -8.67 20.41
C LYS A 33 -1.74 -7.63 20.20
N LYS A 34 -2.24 -7.01 21.28
CA LYS A 34 -3.23 -5.94 21.18
C LYS A 34 -2.68 -4.71 20.45
N LEU A 35 -1.44 -4.31 20.73
CA LEU A 35 -0.80 -3.19 20.03
C LEU A 35 -0.58 -3.48 18.54
N LEU A 36 -0.34 -4.74 18.18
CA LEU A 36 -0.09 -5.13 16.79
C LEU A 36 -1.37 -5.46 15.99
N LEU A 37 -2.56 -5.45 16.61
CA LEU A 37 -3.83 -5.79 15.93
C LEU A 37 -4.09 -4.91 14.71
N ASP A 38 -3.75 -3.62 14.79
CA ASP A 38 -3.94 -2.66 13.70
C ASP A 38 -2.71 -2.55 12.79
N HIS A 39 -1.71 -3.43 12.99
CA HIS A 39 -0.41 -3.39 12.34
C HIS A 39 0.01 -4.76 11.81
N ASP A 40 -0.74 -5.27 10.83
CA ASP A 40 -0.54 -6.57 10.15
C ASP A 40 0.84 -6.76 9.48
N ILE A 41 1.68 -5.73 9.45
CA ILE A 41 3.03 -5.79 8.89
C ILE A 41 4.07 -6.29 9.90
N TYR A 42 3.73 -6.46 11.17
CA TYR A 42 4.64 -6.89 12.23
C TYR A 42 4.31 -8.30 12.73
N ILE A 43 5.35 -9.03 13.14
CA ILE A 43 5.25 -10.35 13.74
C ILE A 43 6.09 -10.41 15.03
N ILE A 44 5.58 -11.13 16.02
CA ILE A 44 6.28 -11.39 17.28
C ILE A 44 7.25 -12.55 17.07
N ILE A 45 8.53 -12.34 17.40
CA ILE A 45 9.55 -13.39 17.40
C ILE A 45 10.42 -13.27 18.65
N GLY A 46 10.49 -14.36 19.42
CA GLY A 46 11.27 -14.39 20.66
C GLY A 46 10.81 -13.33 21.66
N GLU A 47 11.75 -12.51 22.12
CA GLU A 47 11.48 -11.37 23.01
C GLU A 47 11.19 -10.04 22.31
N GLY A 48 10.95 -10.04 21.00
CA GLY A 48 10.74 -8.81 20.24
C GLY A 48 9.73 -8.92 19.10
N VAL A 49 9.63 -7.82 18.37
CA VAL A 49 8.74 -7.63 17.23
C VAL A 49 9.56 -7.24 16.02
N ILE A 50 9.18 -7.73 14.85
CA ILE A 50 9.88 -7.43 13.59
C ILE A 50 8.89 -7.32 12.43
N LYS A 51 9.25 -6.58 11.38
CA LYS A 51 8.43 -6.50 10.17
C LYS A 51 8.48 -7.81 9.38
N ILE A 52 7.35 -8.20 8.81
CA ILE A 52 7.23 -9.39 7.95
C ILE A 52 8.15 -9.26 6.73
N GLU A 53 8.25 -8.08 6.12
CA GLU A 53 9.14 -7.84 4.98
C GLU A 53 10.62 -8.15 5.28
N THR A 54 11.05 -7.97 6.53
CA THR A 54 12.42 -8.25 6.95
C THR A 54 12.68 -9.76 6.94
N ILE A 55 11.69 -10.54 7.38
CA ILE A 55 11.74 -12.00 7.32
C ILE A 55 11.77 -12.49 5.86
N GLU A 56 10.95 -11.91 4.98
CA GLU A 56 10.93 -12.25 3.56
C GLU A 56 12.26 -11.91 2.85
N LYS A 57 12.91 -10.80 3.23
CA LYS A 57 14.24 -10.44 2.72
C LYS A 57 15.30 -11.41 3.21
N LEU A 58 15.26 -11.77 4.49
CA LEU A 58 16.19 -12.71 5.09
C LEU A 58 16.14 -14.09 4.42
N GLU A 59 14.96 -14.56 3.99
CA GLU A 59 14.85 -15.81 3.23
C GLU A 59 15.64 -15.81 1.92
N LYS A 60 15.84 -14.64 1.31
CA LYS A 60 16.51 -14.50 0.01
C LYS A 60 18.00 -14.25 0.15
N THR A 61 18.42 -13.49 1.16
CA THR A 61 19.81 -13.00 1.29
C THR A 61 20.59 -13.65 2.43
N LEU A 62 19.92 -14.24 3.43
CA LEU A 62 20.51 -14.68 4.70
C LEU A 62 21.32 -13.58 5.42
N ASP A 63 21.02 -12.30 5.15
CA ASP A 63 21.65 -11.17 5.83
C ASP A 63 21.00 -10.88 7.19
N PHE A 64 21.69 -11.29 8.25
CA PHE A 64 21.27 -11.06 9.63
C PHE A 64 21.47 -9.61 10.11
N THR A 65 22.21 -8.78 9.37
CA THR A 65 22.41 -7.37 9.70
C THR A 65 21.07 -6.62 9.62
N THR A 66 20.32 -6.87 8.56
CA THR A 66 18.97 -6.30 8.36
C THR A 66 17.98 -6.84 9.39
N LEU A 67 18.10 -8.11 9.79
CA LEU A 67 17.29 -8.68 10.86
C LEU A 67 17.54 -7.95 12.19
N LYS A 68 18.81 -7.68 12.52
CA LYS A 68 19.21 -7.00 13.75
C LYS A 68 18.78 -5.54 13.81
N SER A 69 18.82 -4.82 12.68
CA SER A 69 18.39 -3.42 12.63
C SER A 69 16.89 -3.24 12.85
N ASP A 70 16.10 -4.19 12.34
CA ASP A 70 14.64 -4.09 12.33
C ASP A 70 13.99 -4.80 13.52
N PHE A 71 14.77 -5.53 14.32
CA PHE A 71 14.30 -6.23 15.51
C PHE A 71 14.08 -5.25 16.67
N ILE A 72 12.83 -5.13 17.11
CA ILE A 72 12.42 -4.27 18.21
C ILE A 72 12.26 -5.13 19.48
N PRO A 73 13.20 -5.10 20.43
CA PRO A 73 13.07 -5.86 21.67
C PRO A 73 11.95 -5.29 22.55
N VAL A 74 11.21 -6.18 23.21
CA VAL A 74 10.14 -5.83 24.16
C VAL A 74 10.28 -6.72 25.40
N ARG A 75 11.18 -6.32 26.29
CA ARG A 75 11.61 -7.07 27.49
C ARG A 75 11.02 -6.52 28.78
N ASN A 76 10.50 -5.28 28.74
CA ASN A 76 9.93 -4.59 29.89
C ASN A 76 8.89 -3.54 29.45
N GLU A 77 8.29 -2.87 30.43
CA GLU A 77 7.25 -1.86 30.22
C GLU A 77 7.75 -0.63 29.44
N ASP A 78 9.00 -0.22 29.63
CA ASP A 78 9.55 0.95 28.94
C ASP A 78 9.77 0.65 27.45
N GLU A 79 10.24 -0.55 27.12
CA GLU A 79 10.35 -1.03 25.74
C GLU A 79 8.97 -1.24 25.08
N LEU A 80 7.96 -1.64 25.86
CA LEU A 80 6.58 -1.72 25.36
C LEU A 80 6.05 -0.33 24.99
N LYS A 81 6.31 0.69 25.81
CA LYS A 81 5.97 2.09 25.49
C LYS A 81 6.75 2.61 24.28
N ALA A 82 8.02 2.24 24.15
CA ALA A 82 8.82 2.60 22.98
C ALA A 82 8.23 1.97 21.70
N LEU A 83 7.83 0.70 21.74
CA LEU A 83 7.11 0.06 20.64
C LEU A 83 5.81 0.83 20.31
N GLN A 84 5.02 1.18 21.32
CA GLN A 84 3.79 1.95 21.11
C GLN A 84 4.06 3.29 20.40
N ASN A 85 5.12 4.02 20.80
CA ASN A 85 5.51 5.26 20.15
C ASN A 85 5.94 5.03 18.69
N ILE A 86 6.76 4.00 18.42
CA ILE A 86 7.17 3.65 17.05
C ILE A 86 5.96 3.33 16.17
N LEU A 87 4.99 2.61 16.70
CA LEU A 87 3.76 2.25 15.97
C LEU A 87 2.88 3.48 15.72
N SER A 88 2.77 4.40 16.69
CA SER A 88 2.05 5.67 16.53
C SER A 88 2.75 6.64 15.55
N GLU A 89 4.08 6.74 15.58
CA GLU A 89 4.85 7.52 14.60
C GLU A 89 4.77 6.91 13.20
N SER A 90 4.72 5.58 13.10
CA SER A 90 4.49 4.86 11.84
C SER A 90 3.09 5.15 11.27
N GLN A 91 2.05 5.25 12.11
CA GLN A 91 0.72 5.71 11.69
C GLN A 91 0.76 7.14 11.15
N VAL A 92 1.47 8.05 11.83
CA VAL A 92 1.65 9.44 11.35
C VAL A 92 2.40 9.48 10.01
N GLN A 93 3.41 8.63 9.79
CA GLN A 93 4.08 8.54 8.49
C GLN A 93 3.21 7.91 7.39
N ILE A 94 2.36 6.93 7.71
CA ILE A 94 1.42 6.33 6.74
C ILE A 94 0.31 7.33 6.37
N GLU A 95 -0.15 8.14 7.31
CA GLU A 95 -1.11 9.22 7.07
C GLU A 95 -0.49 10.38 6.26
N LEU A 96 0.72 10.82 6.61
CA LEU A 96 1.45 11.85 5.85
C LEU A 96 1.76 11.40 4.40
N ASN A 97 2.05 10.11 4.17
CA ASN A 97 2.26 9.59 2.81
C ASN A 97 0.97 9.52 1.98
N ASN A 98 -0.19 9.33 2.63
CA ASN A 98 -1.49 9.37 1.95
C ASN A 98 -1.96 10.82 1.69
N GLU A 99 -1.69 11.77 2.59
CA GLU A 99 -1.94 13.21 2.34
C GLU A 99 -1.14 13.73 1.14
N ASP A 100 0.12 13.28 0.98
CA ASP A 100 0.96 13.68 -0.16
C ASP A 100 0.49 13.07 -1.48
N ALA A 101 -0.05 11.85 -1.46
CA ALA A 101 -0.63 11.20 -2.65
C ALA A 101 -1.95 11.86 -3.06
N ASP A 102 -2.86 12.10 -2.12
CA ASP A 102 -4.14 12.75 -2.40
C ASP A 102 -3.94 14.20 -2.85
N LYS A 103 -2.97 14.91 -2.27
CA LYS A 103 -2.57 16.24 -2.73
C LYS A 103 -2.00 16.22 -4.15
N LYS A 104 -1.13 15.26 -4.49
CA LYS A 104 -0.62 15.10 -5.86
C LYS A 104 -1.73 14.83 -6.87
N ILE A 105 -2.70 14.00 -6.53
CA ILE A 105 -3.85 13.72 -7.40
C ILE A 105 -4.68 15.00 -7.58
N LYS A 106 -4.99 15.71 -6.50
CA LYS A 106 -5.75 16.98 -6.56
C LYS A 106 -5.02 18.06 -7.34
N ASP A 107 -3.72 18.21 -7.15
CA ASP A 107 -2.87 19.16 -7.87
C ASP A 107 -2.83 18.83 -9.37
N GLU A 108 -2.72 17.56 -9.74
CA GLU A 108 -2.72 17.15 -11.15
C GLU A 108 -4.10 17.37 -11.79
N ILE A 109 -5.19 17.05 -11.10
CA ILE A 109 -6.55 17.34 -11.58
C ILE A 109 -6.75 18.86 -11.78
N ALA A 110 -6.28 19.68 -10.84
CA ALA A 110 -6.40 21.13 -10.91
C ALA A 110 -5.64 21.77 -12.08
N ARG A 111 -4.61 21.11 -12.63
CA ARG A 111 -3.92 21.55 -13.86
C ARG A 111 -4.77 21.38 -15.11
N HIS A 112 -5.68 20.41 -15.12
CA HIS A 112 -6.43 19.99 -16.32
C HIS A 112 -7.91 20.41 -16.30
N THR A 113 -8.47 20.77 -15.14
CA THR A 113 -9.80 21.37 -15.04
C THR A 113 -9.85 22.44 -13.94
N THR A 114 -10.61 23.51 -14.18
CA THR A 114 -10.80 24.64 -13.24
C THR A 114 -12.11 24.58 -12.47
N ASN A 115 -13.03 23.68 -12.85
CA ASN A 115 -14.32 23.53 -12.21
C ASN A 115 -14.20 22.65 -10.96
N LYS A 116 -14.40 23.24 -9.78
CA LYS A 116 -14.29 22.55 -8.48
C LYS A 116 -15.20 21.31 -8.37
N GLU A 117 -16.40 21.34 -8.94
CA GLU A 117 -17.31 20.21 -8.88
C GLU A 117 -16.83 19.03 -9.73
N GLU A 118 -16.23 19.33 -10.89
CA GLU A 118 -15.58 18.32 -11.73
C GLU A 118 -14.30 17.79 -11.06
N GLN A 119 -13.51 18.65 -10.43
CA GLN A 119 -12.30 18.25 -9.72
C GLN A 119 -12.61 17.20 -8.64
N GLU A 120 -13.63 17.44 -7.82
CA GLU A 120 -14.04 16.52 -6.76
C GLU A 120 -14.57 15.20 -7.33
N LYS A 121 -15.39 15.26 -8.40
CA LYS A 121 -15.87 14.06 -9.10
C LYS A 121 -14.72 13.22 -9.65
N ILE A 122 -13.74 13.85 -10.29
CA ILE A 122 -12.57 13.16 -10.84
C ILE A 122 -11.73 12.55 -9.72
N PHE A 123 -11.50 13.30 -8.65
CA PHE A 123 -10.76 12.81 -7.48
C PHE A 123 -11.40 11.54 -6.91
N GLN A 124 -12.71 11.57 -6.69
CA GLN A 124 -13.47 10.42 -6.19
C GLN A 124 -13.35 9.20 -7.13
N ILE A 125 -13.48 9.40 -8.45
CA ILE A 125 -13.34 8.31 -9.43
C ILE A 125 -11.94 7.68 -9.38
N VAL A 126 -10.90 8.50 -9.21
CA VAL A 126 -9.50 8.00 -9.11
C VAL A 126 -9.29 7.21 -7.82
N LYS A 127 -9.87 7.63 -6.70
CA LYS A 127 -9.81 6.89 -5.42
C LYS A 127 -10.56 5.57 -5.49
N GLU A 128 -11.75 5.56 -6.08
CA GLU A 128 -12.55 4.35 -6.29
C GLU A 128 -11.91 3.36 -7.28
N SER A 129 -10.90 3.80 -8.04
CA SER A 129 -10.13 2.94 -8.92
C SER A 129 -9.02 2.16 -8.22
N GLU A 130 -8.69 2.47 -6.96
CA GLU A 130 -7.70 1.74 -6.18
C GLU A 130 -8.10 0.26 -6.04
N GLY A 131 -7.22 -0.66 -6.44
CA GLY A 131 -7.47 -2.11 -6.36
C GLY A 131 -8.35 -2.71 -7.48
N LEU A 132 -8.82 -1.91 -8.45
CA LEU A 132 -9.58 -2.43 -9.58
C LEU A 132 -8.71 -3.14 -10.63
N GLY A 133 -9.29 -4.15 -11.28
CA GLY A 133 -8.71 -4.78 -12.45
C GLY A 133 -8.68 -3.84 -13.67
N VAL A 134 -7.83 -4.15 -14.66
CA VAL A 134 -7.58 -3.31 -15.85
C VAL A 134 -8.85 -2.95 -16.62
N SER A 135 -9.85 -3.84 -16.67
CA SER A 135 -11.11 -3.60 -17.37
C SER A 135 -11.96 -2.51 -16.70
N ASP A 136 -12.13 -2.58 -15.38
CA ASP A 136 -12.93 -1.62 -14.62
C ASP A 136 -12.19 -0.30 -14.43
N LEU A 137 -10.85 -0.35 -14.31
CA LEU A 137 -9.99 0.83 -14.37
C LEU A 137 -10.22 1.61 -15.66
N LYS A 138 -10.28 0.94 -16.82
CA LYS A 138 -10.58 1.59 -18.10
C LYS A 138 -11.95 2.27 -18.12
N LYS A 139 -12.98 1.66 -17.53
CA LYS A 139 -14.31 2.30 -17.44
C LYS A 139 -14.26 3.60 -16.65
N ASN A 140 -13.53 3.61 -15.53
CA ASN A 140 -13.36 4.83 -14.73
C ASN A 140 -12.49 5.88 -15.45
N MET A 141 -11.45 5.47 -16.18
CA MET A 141 -10.70 6.37 -17.06
C MET A 141 -11.59 6.95 -18.17
N THR A 142 -12.53 6.18 -18.72
CA THR A 142 -13.52 6.70 -19.68
C THR A 142 -14.42 7.79 -19.08
N LYS A 143 -14.89 7.62 -17.84
CA LYS A 143 -15.69 8.64 -17.13
C LYS A 143 -14.91 9.95 -16.94
N VAL A 144 -13.63 9.86 -16.57
CA VAL A 144 -12.78 11.06 -16.44
C VAL A 144 -12.49 11.68 -17.82
N TYR A 145 -12.34 10.86 -18.86
CA TYR A 145 -12.23 11.35 -20.24
C TYR A 145 -13.49 12.07 -20.72
N GLU A 146 -14.69 11.66 -20.29
CA GLU A 146 -15.92 12.35 -20.64
C GLU A 146 -15.99 13.79 -20.10
N ILE A 147 -15.32 14.04 -18.97
CA ILE A 147 -15.21 15.35 -18.33
C ILE A 147 -14.09 16.18 -18.99
N ILE A 148 -12.87 15.67 -19.01
CA ILE A 148 -11.68 16.45 -19.43
C ILE A 148 -11.48 16.44 -20.95
N ARG A 149 -11.95 15.40 -21.64
CA ARG A 149 -11.85 15.19 -23.11
C ARG A 149 -10.43 15.14 -23.68
N VAL A 150 -9.41 14.92 -22.84
CA VAL A 150 -7.99 14.84 -23.23
C VAL A 150 -7.36 13.55 -22.70
N GLN A 151 -6.89 12.66 -23.59
CA GLN A 151 -6.31 11.36 -23.19
C GLN A 151 -5.04 11.49 -22.34
N GLY A 152 -4.18 12.46 -22.68
CA GLY A 152 -2.94 12.73 -21.92
C GLY A 152 -3.25 13.07 -20.47
N ALA A 153 -4.15 14.04 -20.26
CA ALA A 153 -4.61 14.46 -18.93
C ALA A 153 -5.21 13.30 -18.11
N VAL A 154 -6.06 12.46 -18.72
CA VAL A 154 -6.61 11.27 -18.04
C VAL A 154 -5.49 10.30 -17.63
N THR A 155 -4.48 10.13 -18.47
CA THR A 155 -3.34 9.24 -18.14
C THR A 155 -2.53 9.82 -16.99
N GLU A 156 -2.21 11.11 -17.03
CA GLU A 156 -1.43 11.82 -16.01
C GLU A 156 -2.14 11.81 -14.65
N ILE A 157 -3.44 12.11 -14.61
CA ILE A 157 -4.25 12.11 -13.38
C ILE A 157 -4.26 10.73 -12.71
N PHE A 158 -4.45 9.65 -13.49
CA PHE A 158 -4.45 8.31 -12.92
C PHE A 158 -3.03 7.82 -12.55
N GLN A 159 -2.00 8.31 -13.25
CA GLN A 159 -0.60 8.04 -12.89
C GLN A 159 -0.16 8.77 -11.62
N ALA A 160 -0.81 9.89 -11.27
CA ALA A 160 -0.55 10.60 -10.02
C ALA A 160 -0.87 9.74 -8.79
N ASN A 161 -1.76 8.74 -8.92
CA ASN A 161 -1.98 7.73 -7.89
C ASN A 161 -0.98 6.58 -8.03
N SER A 162 0.01 6.53 -7.12
CA SER A 162 1.06 5.50 -7.11
C SER A 162 0.55 4.07 -6.90
N LYS A 163 -0.68 3.90 -6.41
CA LYS A 163 -1.32 2.59 -6.22
C LYS A 163 -1.90 2.02 -7.53
N LEU A 164 -2.02 2.84 -8.58
CA LEU A 164 -2.56 2.43 -9.88
C LEU A 164 -1.43 2.13 -10.88
N LYS A 165 -1.51 0.96 -11.53
CA LYS A 165 -0.56 0.57 -12.59
C LYS A 165 -1.05 1.06 -13.96
N VAL A 166 -0.84 2.34 -14.25
CA VAL A 166 -1.27 3.00 -15.50
C VAL A 166 -0.06 3.39 -16.36
N ASN A 167 -0.14 3.11 -17.66
CA ASN A 167 0.82 3.56 -18.66
C ASN A 167 0.08 4.20 -19.85
N LYS A 168 0.84 4.80 -20.78
CA LYS A 168 0.30 5.49 -21.98
C LYS A 168 -0.60 4.65 -22.88
N ASN A 169 -0.58 3.32 -22.74
CA ASN A 169 -1.38 2.38 -23.53
C ASN A 169 -2.54 1.78 -22.72
N THR A 170 -2.63 2.05 -21.41
CA THR A 170 -3.68 1.54 -20.53
C THR A 170 -5.04 2.06 -20.97
N PHE A 171 -5.13 3.32 -21.40
CA PHE A 171 -6.34 3.92 -21.96
C PHE A 171 -6.03 4.53 -23.32
N VAL A 172 -6.81 4.14 -24.33
CA VAL A 172 -6.72 4.67 -25.70
C VAL A 172 -8.09 5.23 -26.05
N ALA A 173 -8.25 6.56 -26.02
CA ALA A 173 -9.55 7.22 -26.16
C ALA A 173 -10.30 6.76 -27.41
N LYS A 174 -9.61 6.67 -28.55
CA LYS A 174 -10.21 6.21 -29.81
C LYS A 174 -10.81 4.80 -29.73
N ARG A 175 -10.22 3.89 -28.94
CA ARG A 175 -10.70 2.51 -28.80
C ARG A 175 -11.72 2.38 -27.65
N ASP A 176 -11.36 2.93 -26.50
CA ASP A 176 -12.03 2.64 -25.23
C ASP A 176 -13.25 3.56 -24.99
N TYR A 177 -13.29 4.77 -25.59
CA TYR A 177 -14.48 5.63 -25.61
C TYR A 177 -15.47 5.19 -26.70
N GLN A 178 -15.00 4.92 -27.92
CA GLN A 178 -15.90 4.52 -29.04
C GLN A 178 -16.61 3.18 -28.80
N ASN A 179 -15.96 2.21 -28.14
CA ASN A 179 -16.62 0.96 -27.77
C ASN A 179 -17.75 1.15 -26.75
N ASN A 180 -17.60 2.04 -25.77
CA ASN A 180 -18.65 2.31 -24.78
C ASN A 180 -19.82 3.14 -25.37
N SER A 181 -19.52 4.08 -26.28
CA SER A 181 -20.57 4.83 -26.99
C SER A 181 -21.45 3.93 -27.87
N ASN A 182 -20.89 2.89 -28.49
CA ASN A 182 -21.64 1.94 -29.31
C ASN A 182 -22.46 0.93 -28.48
N ILE A 183 -22.05 0.61 -27.25
CA ILE A 183 -22.83 -0.26 -26.36
C ILE A 183 -24.10 0.46 -25.87
N ASN A 184 -24.03 1.78 -25.62
CA ASN A 184 -25.20 2.56 -25.21
C ASN A 184 -26.20 2.86 -26.35
N LEU A 185 -25.78 2.79 -27.62
CA LEU A 185 -26.69 2.97 -28.77
C LEU A 185 -27.45 1.68 -29.13
N ASN A 186 -26.90 0.50 -28.86
CA ASN A 186 -27.55 -0.78 -29.17
C ASN A 186 -28.53 -1.28 -28.09
N SER A 187 -28.63 -0.58 -26.96
CA SER A 187 -29.53 -0.96 -25.86
C SER A 187 -30.95 -0.36 -25.97
N THR A 188 -31.22 0.45 -27.01
CA THR A 188 -32.51 1.15 -27.21
C THR A 188 -33.38 0.58 -28.33
N ASN A 189 -32.99 -0.50 -29.01
CA ASN A 189 -33.82 -1.11 -30.06
C ASN A 189 -34.12 -2.58 -29.77
N THR A 190 -35.00 -2.83 -28.80
CA THR A 190 -35.83 -4.05 -28.80
C THR A 190 -37.16 -3.79 -28.09
N GLU A 191 -38.01 -2.99 -28.71
CA GLU A 191 -39.46 -3.08 -28.54
C GLU A 191 -40.09 -3.11 -29.94
N VAL A 192 -40.41 -4.31 -30.43
CA VAL A 192 -41.56 -4.63 -31.30
C VAL A 192 -41.98 -6.07 -30.99
#